data_AF-A0A945TZH6-F1
#
_entry.id   AF-A0A945TZH6-F1
#
_cell.length_a   1.000
_cell.length_b   1.000
_cell.length_c   1.000
_cell.angle_alpha   90.00
_cell.angle_beta   90.00
_cell.angle_gamma   90.00
#
_symmetry.space_group_name_H-M   'P 1'
#
loop_
_entity.id
_entity.type
_entity.pdbx_description
1 polymer ?
#
loop_
_entity_poly.entity_id
_entity_poly.type
_entity_poly.pdbx_seq_one_letter_code
_entity_poly.pdbx_strand_id
1 'polypeptide(L)'
;MERAAVGAFLPDEEKTVLVERVRSGWDVVPARIVHLAERGEWEAARSTGSYLPGAFAADGFIHLSSLHQLLTPANRFYAGRTDLVALVIDTHFLGRALVWEPGTGTDEHFPHLYAALTPEAVLGEFEMMPGADGDFLLPADLVRAVGG
;
A
#
# COMPACT_ATOMS: atom_id res chain seq x y z
N MET A 1 -7.73 19.58 -24.76
CA MET A 1 -8.07 18.25 -25.32
C MET A 1 -6.90 17.69 -26.14
N GLU A 2 -6.05 16.82 -25.63
CA GLU A 2 -5.29 16.75 -24.38
C GLU A 2 -4.42 15.49 -24.55
N ARG A 3 -3.11 15.71 -24.48
CA ARG A 3 -2.07 14.73 -24.80
C ARG A 3 -1.87 13.75 -23.62
N ALA A 4 -2.80 12.81 -23.42
CA ALA A 4 -2.58 11.69 -22.50
C ALA A 4 -1.92 10.51 -23.24
N ALA A 5 -0.69 10.73 -23.71
CA ALA A 5 0.02 9.82 -24.61
C ALA A 5 1.46 9.61 -24.12
N VAL A 6 1.74 8.43 -23.55
CA VAL A 6 3.08 7.81 -23.60
C VAL A 6 3.03 6.26 -23.71
N GLY A 7 1.92 5.59 -23.40
CA GLY A 7 1.85 4.10 -23.47
C GLY A 7 1.39 3.49 -24.82
N ALA A 8 0.94 4.32 -25.76
CA ALA A 8 0.23 3.86 -26.96
C ALA A 8 1.10 3.70 -28.22
N PHE A 9 2.38 4.05 -28.18
CA PHE A 9 3.26 4.09 -29.37
C PHE A 9 4.66 3.48 -29.15
N LEU A 10 4.75 2.39 -28.40
CA LEU A 10 5.97 1.57 -28.38
C LEU A 10 5.71 0.25 -29.12
N PRO A 11 6.59 -0.19 -30.04
CA PRO A 11 6.49 -1.49 -30.69
C PRO A 11 6.38 -2.62 -29.65
N ASP A 12 5.72 -3.73 -30.02
CA ASP A 12 5.45 -4.86 -29.11
C ASP A 12 6.73 -5.41 -28.43
N GLU A 13 7.88 -5.30 -29.09
CA GLU A 13 9.19 -5.68 -28.57
C GLU A 13 9.67 -4.76 -27.43
N GLU A 14 9.46 -3.45 -27.52
CA GLU A 14 9.83 -2.48 -26.46
C GLU A 14 8.87 -2.53 -25.27
N LYS A 15 7.58 -2.84 -25.49
CA LYS A 15 6.62 -3.18 -24.42
C LYS A 15 7.03 -4.44 -23.68
N THR A 16 7.47 -5.45 -24.41
CA THR A 16 7.93 -6.71 -23.84
C THR A 16 9.19 -6.50 -23.02
N VAL A 17 10.15 -5.69 -23.49
CA VAL A 17 11.36 -5.32 -22.74
C VAL A 17 11.03 -4.47 -21.49
N LEU A 18 10.00 -3.62 -21.52
CA LEU A 18 9.56 -2.87 -20.34
C LEU A 18 8.90 -3.77 -19.29
N VAL A 19 8.02 -4.68 -19.72
CA VAL A 19 7.38 -5.71 -18.89
C VAL A 19 8.43 -6.68 -18.33
N GLU A 20 9.44 -7.03 -19.12
CA GLU A 20 10.57 -7.86 -18.69
C GLU A 20 11.51 -7.11 -17.76
N ARG A 21 11.74 -5.79 -17.92
CA ARG A 21 12.52 -4.98 -16.97
C ARG A 21 11.82 -4.81 -15.62
N VAL A 22 10.50 -4.64 -15.61
CA VAL A 22 9.70 -4.66 -14.38
C VAL A 22 9.76 -6.04 -13.72
N ARG A 23 9.82 -7.12 -14.51
CA ARG A 23 9.93 -8.51 -14.03
C ARG A 23 11.35 -8.95 -13.62
N SER A 24 12.40 -8.38 -14.20
CA SER A 24 13.81 -8.79 -14.00
C SER A 24 14.59 -7.85 -13.08
N GLY A 25 13.99 -6.73 -12.65
CA GLY A 25 14.58 -5.79 -11.69
C GLY A 25 14.01 -5.86 -10.28
N TRP A 26 12.92 -6.61 -10.06
CA TRP A 26 12.24 -6.73 -8.77
C TRP A 26 11.95 -8.20 -8.49
N ASP A 27 13.01 -8.96 -8.24
CA ASP A 27 12.97 -10.43 -8.11
C ASP A 27 12.14 -10.98 -6.94
N VAL A 28 11.48 -10.14 -6.12
CA VAL A 28 10.44 -10.59 -5.18
C VAL A 28 9.44 -9.45 -4.95
N VAL A 29 8.20 -9.55 -5.43
CA VAL A 29 7.11 -8.76 -4.84
C VAL A 29 7.03 -9.17 -3.37
N PRO A 30 7.19 -8.25 -2.40
CA PRO A 30 7.11 -8.61 -0.99
C PRO A 30 5.85 -9.43 -0.74
N ALA A 31 5.98 -10.61 -0.13
CA ALA A 31 4.83 -11.46 0.17
C ALA A 31 3.82 -10.74 1.07
N ARG A 32 4.30 -9.77 1.88
CA ARG A 32 3.49 -8.98 2.78
C ARG A 32 3.78 -7.49 2.62
N ILE A 33 2.72 -6.71 2.50
CA ILE A 33 2.75 -5.24 2.50
C ILE A 33 1.81 -4.70 3.56
N VAL A 34 1.87 -3.41 3.84
CA VAL A 34 1.17 -2.78 4.95
C VAL A 34 0.28 -1.64 4.46
N HIS A 35 -0.91 -1.51 5.05
CA HIS A 35 -1.79 -0.36 4.87
C HIS A 35 -2.07 0.28 6.24
N LEU A 36 -2.03 1.62 6.31
CA LEU A 36 -2.56 2.35 7.47
C LEU A 36 -4.04 2.61 7.24
N ALA A 37 -4.89 2.09 8.11
CA ALA A 37 -6.33 2.28 8.08
C ALA A 37 -6.80 3.00 9.35
N GLU A 38 -7.86 3.81 9.22
CA GLU A 38 -8.62 4.23 10.38
C GLU A 38 -9.33 3.02 10.98
N ARG A 39 -9.21 2.83 12.29
CA ARG A 39 -9.75 1.65 12.98
C ARG A 39 -11.24 1.46 12.71
N GLY A 40 -12.02 2.54 12.80
CA GLY A 40 -13.46 2.50 12.58
C GLY A 40 -13.85 2.09 11.15
N GLU A 41 -13.14 2.61 10.14
CA GLU A 41 -13.35 2.22 8.74
C GLU A 41 -13.04 0.74 8.52
N TRP A 42 -11.94 0.26 9.10
CA TRP A 42 -11.55 -1.14 9.00
C TRP A 42 -12.54 -2.08 9.70
N GLU A 43 -12.97 -1.77 10.92
CA GLU A 43 -13.97 -2.57 11.65
C GLU A 43 -15.31 -2.67 10.89
N ALA A 44 -15.75 -1.56 10.27
CA ALA A 44 -16.93 -1.55 9.41
C ALA A 44 -16.74 -2.42 8.15
N ALA A 45 -15.56 -2.35 7.53
CA ALA A 45 -15.23 -3.16 6.36
C ALA A 45 -15.18 -4.66 6.65
N ARG A 46 -14.69 -5.06 7.82
CA ARG A 46 -14.72 -6.46 8.26
C ARG A 46 -16.13 -7.03 8.35
N SER A 47 -17.11 -6.18 8.70
CA SER A 47 -18.52 -6.58 8.79
C SER A 47 -19.20 -6.64 7.42
N THR A 48 -18.74 -5.85 6.46
CA THR A 48 -19.36 -5.74 5.11
C THR A 48 -18.63 -6.55 4.03
N GLY A 49 -17.41 -7.02 4.31
CA GLY A 49 -16.60 -7.84 3.40
C GLY A 49 -15.81 -7.04 2.37
N SER A 50 -15.79 -5.70 2.45
CA SER A 50 -15.09 -4.84 1.49
C SER A 50 -14.61 -3.57 2.15
N TYR A 51 -13.33 -3.23 1.94
CA TYR A 51 -12.68 -2.04 2.46
C TYR A 51 -12.28 -1.09 1.32
N LEU A 52 -12.68 0.17 1.47
CA LEU A 52 -12.19 1.31 0.71
C LEU A 52 -11.95 2.46 1.71
N PRO A 53 -10.74 3.04 1.77
CA PRO A 53 -10.48 4.20 2.62
C PRO A 53 -11.22 5.43 2.08
N GLY A 54 -11.54 6.40 2.95
CA GLY A 54 -12.21 7.64 2.55
C GLY A 54 -11.53 8.39 1.40
N ALA A 55 -10.20 8.32 1.29
CA ALA A 55 -9.42 8.96 0.23
C ALA A 55 -9.55 8.28 -1.15
N PHE A 56 -10.07 7.04 -1.22
CA PHE A 56 -10.13 6.27 -2.47
C PHE A 56 -10.91 6.98 -3.58
N ALA A 57 -11.99 7.70 -3.24
CA ALA A 57 -12.79 8.42 -4.23
C ALA A 57 -12.02 9.56 -4.92
N ALA A 58 -11.04 10.14 -4.23
CA ALA A 58 -10.19 11.21 -4.76
C ALA A 58 -8.96 10.64 -5.50
N ASP A 59 -8.32 9.63 -4.91
CA ASP A 59 -7.05 9.11 -5.40
C ASP A 59 -7.22 8.01 -6.47
N GLY A 60 -8.29 7.23 -6.39
CA GLY A 60 -8.59 6.11 -7.30
C GLY A 60 -7.87 4.80 -6.94
N PHE A 61 -7.10 4.76 -5.86
CA PHE A 61 -6.40 3.58 -5.37
C PHE A 61 -6.18 3.62 -3.85
N ILE A 62 -5.87 2.47 -3.25
CA ILE A 62 -5.46 2.35 -1.84
C ILE A 62 -3.94 2.46 -1.76
N HIS A 63 -3.45 3.40 -0.94
CA HIS A 63 -2.03 3.55 -0.65
C HIS A 63 -1.54 2.43 0.27
N LEU A 64 -0.57 1.65 -0.21
CA LEU A 64 0.10 0.61 0.56
C LEU A 64 1.57 0.99 0.76
N SER A 65 2.28 0.23 1.59
CA SER A 65 3.70 0.46 1.89
C SER A 65 4.40 -0.87 2.13
N SER A 66 5.66 -0.97 1.72
CA SER A 66 6.56 -1.92 2.39
C SER A 66 6.78 -1.49 3.83
N LEU A 67 7.17 -2.41 4.72
CA LEU A 67 7.37 -2.07 6.14
C LEU A 67 8.36 -0.92 6.36
N HIS A 68 9.48 -0.91 5.61
CA HIS A 68 10.50 0.15 5.74
C HIS A 68 9.99 1.53 5.31
N GLN A 69 8.95 1.57 4.48
CA GLN A 69 8.37 2.80 3.96
C GLN A 69 7.32 3.38 4.91
N LEU A 70 6.73 2.55 5.78
CA LEU A 70 5.48 2.84 6.51
C LEU A 70 5.53 4.10 7.39
N LEU A 71 6.66 4.37 8.06
CA LEU A 71 6.75 5.51 8.98
C LEU A 71 6.73 6.86 8.27
N THR A 72 7.22 6.93 7.03
CA THR A 72 7.25 8.18 6.25
C THR A 72 5.83 8.75 6.01
N PRO A 73 4.86 8.00 5.43
CA PRO A 73 3.49 8.48 5.32
C PRO A 73 2.79 8.55 6.68
N ALA A 74 3.09 7.67 7.65
CA ALA A 74 2.49 7.74 8.99
C ALA A 74 2.73 9.10 9.65
N ASN A 75 3.98 9.53 9.73
CA ASN A 75 4.36 10.79 10.38
C ASN A 75 4.00 12.02 9.52
N ARG A 76 3.97 11.88 8.18
CA ARG A 76 3.62 13.00 7.29
C ARG A 76 2.13 13.33 7.30
N PHE A 77 1.26 12.33 7.35
CA PHE A 77 -0.19 12.52 7.15
C PHE A 77 -1.02 12.31 8.42
N TYR A 78 -0.47 11.59 9.41
CA TYR A 78 -1.25 11.11 10.55
C TYR A 78 -0.63 11.41 11.92
N ALA A 79 0.40 12.27 12.00
CA ALA A 79 1.07 12.59 13.26
C ALA A 79 0.07 12.89 14.39
N GLY A 80 0.28 12.24 15.54
CA GLY A 80 -0.55 12.37 16.73
C GLY A 80 -1.92 11.68 16.70
N ARG A 81 -2.32 11.03 15.59
CA ARG A 81 -3.55 10.22 15.53
C ARG A 81 -3.40 8.96 16.38
N THR A 82 -4.46 8.58 17.10
CA THR A 82 -4.47 7.43 18.03
C THR A 82 -5.46 6.33 17.62
N ASP A 83 -6.11 6.51 16.47
CA ASP A 83 -7.19 5.68 15.95
C ASP A 83 -6.75 4.93 14.68
N LEU A 84 -5.46 4.72 14.50
CA LEU A 84 -4.90 4.01 13.36
C LEU A 84 -4.54 2.56 13.69
N VAL A 85 -4.69 1.71 12.67
CA VAL A 85 -4.18 0.34 12.64
C VAL A 85 -3.34 0.12 11.39
N ALA A 86 -2.28 -0.68 11.52
CA ALA A 86 -1.52 -1.21 10.41
C ALA A 86 -2.07 -2.58 10.03
N LEU A 87 -2.58 -2.71 8.81
CA LEU A 87 -3.06 -3.96 8.24
C LEU A 87 -1.93 -4.62 7.47
N VAL A 88 -1.57 -5.85 7.83
CA VAL A 88 -0.62 -6.67 7.08
C VAL A 88 -1.40 -7.45 6.01
N ILE A 89 -1.06 -7.21 4.75
CA ILE A 89 -1.78 -7.72 3.58
C ILE A 89 -0.92 -8.72 2.83
N ASP A 90 -1.49 -9.87 2.50
CA ASP A 90 -0.88 -10.87 1.63
C ASP A 90 -1.03 -10.46 0.16
N THR A 91 0.09 -10.23 -0.52
CA THR A 91 0.09 -9.77 -1.92
C THR A 91 -0.44 -10.80 -2.89
N HIS A 92 -0.50 -12.09 -2.53
CA HIS A 92 -1.05 -13.14 -3.38
C HIS A 92 -2.55 -12.97 -3.64
N PHE A 93 -3.28 -12.30 -2.75
CA PHE A 93 -4.71 -12.02 -2.92
C PHE A 93 -5.00 -10.81 -3.81
N LEU A 94 -4.00 -9.96 -4.06
CA LEU A 94 -4.20 -8.68 -4.77
C LEU A 94 -4.08 -8.81 -6.29
N GLY A 95 -3.31 -9.81 -6.75
CA GLY A 95 -3.13 -10.11 -8.17
C GLY A 95 -2.70 -8.88 -8.99
N ARG A 96 -3.36 -8.67 -10.14
CA ARG A 96 -3.02 -7.60 -11.10
C ARG A 96 -3.44 -6.19 -10.67
N ALA A 97 -4.21 -6.06 -9.59
CA ALA A 97 -4.68 -4.76 -9.10
C ALA A 97 -3.60 -4.04 -8.27
N LEU A 98 -2.55 -4.75 -7.85
CA LEU A 98 -1.39 -4.20 -7.19
C LEU A 98 -0.38 -3.68 -8.23
N VAL A 99 -0.09 -2.39 -8.18
CA VAL A 99 0.87 -1.72 -9.07
C VAL A 99 1.90 -0.98 -8.21
N TRP A 100 3.17 -1.05 -8.59
CA TRP A 100 4.24 -0.31 -7.93
C TRP A 100 4.56 0.95 -8.75
N GLU A 101 4.41 2.12 -8.14
CA GLU A 101 4.55 3.41 -8.82
C GLU A 101 5.44 4.36 -8.00
N PRO A 102 6.17 5.30 -8.63
CA PRO A 102 6.99 6.27 -7.92
C PRO A 102 6.18 7.06 -6.88
N GLY A 103 6.71 7.17 -5.67
CA GLY A 103 6.13 8.02 -4.64
C GLY A 103 6.30 9.51 -4.97
N THR A 104 5.41 10.35 -4.44
CA THR A 104 5.50 11.79 -4.68
C THR A 104 6.73 12.38 -3.98
N GLY A 105 7.69 12.85 -4.78
CA GLY A 105 8.91 13.51 -4.27
C GLY A 105 9.96 12.54 -3.73
N THR A 106 9.94 11.28 -4.17
CA THR A 106 10.94 10.25 -3.82
C THR A 106 11.24 9.37 -5.03
N ASP A 107 12.42 8.76 -5.05
CA ASP A 107 12.80 7.76 -6.05
C ASP A 107 12.27 6.35 -5.69
N GLU A 108 11.74 6.18 -4.48
CA GLU A 108 11.11 4.92 -4.04
C GLU A 108 9.76 4.70 -4.72
N HIS A 109 9.47 3.43 -5.01
CA HIS A 109 8.16 3.00 -5.51
C HIS A 109 7.28 2.54 -4.35
N PHE A 110 6.03 2.98 -4.34
CA PHE A 110 5.01 2.58 -3.38
C PHE A 110 4.01 1.63 -4.06
N PRO A 111 3.53 0.61 -3.35
CA PRO A 111 2.44 -0.22 -3.84
C PRO A 111 1.10 0.54 -3.77
N HIS A 112 0.36 0.53 -4.87
CA HIS A 112 -1.00 1.05 -4.97
C HIS A 112 -1.94 -0.09 -5.38
N LEU A 113 -3.07 -0.20 -4.69
CA LEU A 113 -4.11 -1.18 -5.00
C LEU A 113 -5.31 -0.50 -5.67
N TYR A 114 -5.51 -0.81 -6.95
CA TYR A 114 -6.61 -0.30 -7.78
C TYR A 114 -7.88 -1.16 -7.66
N ALA A 115 -8.23 -1.53 -6.44
CA ALA A 115 -9.41 -2.32 -6.10
C ALA A 115 -9.78 -2.13 -4.62
N ALA A 116 -10.99 -2.56 -4.25
CA ALA A 116 -11.32 -2.71 -2.84
C ALA A 116 -10.47 -3.82 -2.22
N LEU A 117 -10.00 -3.61 -0.99
CA LEU A 117 -9.34 -4.63 -0.21
C LEU A 117 -10.40 -5.54 0.42
N THR A 118 -10.26 -6.85 0.26
CA THR A 118 -11.14 -7.80 0.94
C THR A 118 -10.51 -8.22 2.27
N PRO A 119 -11.30 -8.44 3.34
CA PRO A 119 -10.74 -8.81 4.64
C PRO A 119 -9.93 -10.11 4.64
N GLU A 120 -10.19 -11.02 3.69
CA GLU A 120 -9.46 -12.29 3.54
C GLU A 120 -7.99 -12.09 3.13
N ALA A 121 -7.67 -10.95 2.49
CA ALA A 121 -6.30 -10.61 2.15
C ALA A 121 -5.48 -10.09 3.35
N VAL A 122 -6.13 -9.81 4.49
CA VAL A 122 -5.49 -9.24 5.68
C VAL A 122 -5.08 -10.36 6.65
N LEU A 123 -3.77 -10.49 6.86
CA LEU A 123 -3.16 -11.49 7.74
C LEU A 123 -3.16 -11.08 9.22
N GLY A 124 -3.24 -9.77 9.50
CA GLY A 124 -3.25 -9.24 10.84
C GLY A 124 -3.43 -7.73 10.88
N GLU A 125 -3.88 -7.23 12.03
CA GLU A 125 -4.04 -5.81 12.34
C GLU A 125 -3.23 -5.48 13.60
N PHE A 126 -2.51 -4.35 13.58
CA PHE A 126 -1.64 -3.92 14.67
C PHE A 126 -1.92 -2.47 15.00
N GLU A 127 -2.08 -2.15 16.28
CA GLU A 127 -2.33 -0.76 16.70
C GLU A 127 -1.12 0.11 16.39
N MET A 128 -1.38 1.29 15.81
CA MET A 128 -0.37 2.31 15.58
C MET A 128 -0.58 3.44 16.57
N MET A 129 0.24 3.45 17.63
CA MET A 129 0.19 4.46 18.68
C MET A 129 1.36 5.43 18.52
N PRO A 130 1.11 6.75 18.51
CA PRO A 130 2.18 7.73 18.43
C PRO A 130 2.87 7.89 19.79
N GLY A 131 4.13 8.31 19.75
CA GLY A 131 4.89 8.76 20.91
C GLY A 131 4.38 10.10 21.44
N ALA A 132 5.00 10.57 22.53
CA ALA A 132 4.66 11.85 23.14
C ALA A 132 4.94 13.06 22.22
N ASP A 133 5.82 12.89 21.25
CA ASP A 133 6.16 13.84 20.19
C ASP A 133 5.19 13.78 18.99
N GLY A 134 4.26 12.83 18.97
CA GLY A 134 3.30 12.64 17.88
C GLY A 134 3.80 11.73 16.76
N ASP A 135 5.07 11.30 16.79
CA ASP A 135 5.66 10.42 15.79
C ASP A 135 5.35 8.95 16.10
N PHE A 136 5.17 8.16 15.05
CA PHE A 136 4.93 6.74 15.16
C PHE A 136 6.25 5.95 15.23
N LEU A 137 6.20 4.85 15.98
CA LEU A 137 7.21 3.80 15.98
C LEU A 137 6.59 2.51 15.44
N LEU A 138 7.39 1.66 14.79
CA LEU A 138 6.94 0.35 14.35
C LEU A 138 6.72 -0.56 15.56
N PRO A 139 5.50 -1.12 15.76
CA PRO A 139 5.28 -2.13 16.79
C PRO A 139 6.13 -3.37 16.54
N ALA A 140 6.72 -3.94 17.59
CA ALA A 140 7.60 -5.12 17.45
C ALA A 140 6.87 -6.31 16.80
N ASP A 141 5.59 -6.50 17.11
CA ASP A 141 4.79 -7.59 16.55
C ASP A 141 4.41 -7.34 15.08
N LEU A 142 4.26 -6.08 14.66
CA LEU A 142 4.11 -5.74 13.24
C LEU A 142 5.37 -6.11 12.46
N VAL A 143 6.55 -5.79 12.99
CA VAL A 143 7.84 -6.13 12.36
C VAL A 143 7.97 -7.64 12.19
N ARG A 144 7.63 -8.41 13.23
CA ARG A 144 7.64 -9.89 13.18
C ARG A 144 6.65 -10.44 12.16
N ALA A 145 5.43 -9.88 12.10
CA ALA A 145 4.38 -10.35 11.21
C ALA A 145 4.73 -10.14 9.73
N VAL A 146 5.40 -9.05 9.39
CA VAL A 146 5.84 -8.81 8.01
C VAL A 146 7.07 -9.62 7.65
N GLY A 147 8.06 -9.71 8.56
CA GLY A 147 9.36 -10.34 8.31
C GLY A 147 9.42 -11.86 8.43
N GLY A 148 8.36 -12.52 8.91
CA GLY A 148 8.27 -13.99 9.02
C GLY A 148 7.71 -14.65 7.76
#